data_AF-A0A2W5QEK7-F1
#
_entry.id   AF-A0A2W5QEK7-F1
#
_cell.length_a   1.000
_cell.length_b   1.000
_cell.length_c   1.000
_cell.angle_alpha   90.00
_cell.angle_beta   90.00
_cell.angle_gamma   90.00
#
_symmetry.space_group_name_H-M   'P 1'
#
loop_
_entity.id
_entity.type
_entity.pdbx_description
1 polymer ?
#
loop_
_entity_poly.entity_id
_entity_poly.type
_entity_poly.pdbx_seq_one_letter_code
_entity_poly.pdbx_strand_id
1 'polypeptide(L)' 'MSAIKALIPGFLLTWIVSIVIGSQGSRGGMLDITHTFYQGHEFYWSWPLFCGATALAWALFAMME' A
#
# COMPACT_ATOMS: atom_id res chain seq x y z
N MET A 1 -19.15 -7.51 -0.30
CA MET A 1 -18.32 -7.46 -1.54
C MET A 1 -17.43 -6.22 -1.61
N SER A 2 -17.79 -5.10 -0.97
CA SER A 2 -17.02 -3.84 -0.94
C SER A 2 -15.60 -3.97 -0.38
N ALA A 3 -15.38 -4.81 0.64
CA ALA A 3 -14.04 -5.05 1.20
C ALA A 3 -13.06 -5.69 0.20
N ILE A 4 -13.52 -6.64 -0.63
CA ILE A 4 -12.67 -7.24 -1.68
C ILE A 4 -12.37 -6.19 -2.77
N LYS A 5 -13.36 -5.36 -3.13
CA LYS A 5 -13.15 -4.27 -4.09
C LYS A 5 -12.13 -3.25 -3.60
N ALA A 6 -12.07 -3.00 -2.29
CA ALA A 6 -11.13 -2.08 -1.65
C ALA A 6 -9.66 -2.53 -1.75
N LEU A 7 -9.40 -3.83 -1.97
CA LEU A 7 -8.04 -4.34 -2.14
C LEU A 7 -7.33 -3.74 -3.36
N ILE A 8 -8.06 -3.48 -4.45
CA ILE A 8 -7.49 -2.94 -5.69
C ILE A 8 -6.93 -1.51 -5.48
N PRO A 9 -7.74 -0.51 -5.07
CA PRO A 9 -7.21 0.82 -4.78
C PRO A 9 -6.24 0.83 -3.59
N GLY A 10 -6.45 -0.02 -2.58
CA GLY A 10 -5.51 -0.18 -1.46
C GLY A 10 -4.12 -0.63 -1.91
N PHE A 11 -4.06 -1.62 -2.81
CA PHE A 11 -2.82 -2.12 -3.40
C PHE A 11 -2.12 -1.03 -4.23
N LEU A 12 -2.86 -0.37 -5.13
CA LEU A 12 -2.29 0.68 -5.99
C LEU A 12 -1.72 1.85 -5.17
N LEU A 13 -2.47 2.34 -4.19
CA LEU A 13 -2.01 3.45 -3.35
C LEU A 13 -0.75 3.07 -2.56
N THR A 14 -0.73 1.85 -2.00
CA THR A 14 0.43 1.33 -1.27
C THR A 14 1.65 1.29 -2.15
N TRP A 15 1.51 0.76 -3.37
CA TRP A 15 2.62 0.58 -4.28
C TRP A 15 3.20 1.94 -4.73
N ILE A 16 2.35 2.88 -5.13
CA ILE A 16 2.76 4.24 -5.53
C ILE A 16 3.52 4.93 -4.40
N VAL A 17 2.93 4.98 -3.20
CA VAL A 17 3.51 5.69 -2.06
C VAL A 17 4.79 5.00 -1.56
N SER A 18 4.82 3.67 -1.53
CA SER A 18 6.02 2.92 -1.12
C SER A 18 7.17 3.13 -2.11
N ILE A 19 6.90 3.19 -3.42
CA ILE A 19 7.93 3.50 -4.43
C ILE A 19 8.48 4.90 -4.24
N VAL A 20 7.61 5.91 -4.13
CA VAL A 20 8.03 7.31 -3.99
C VAL A 20 8.82 7.53 -2.70
N ILE A 21 8.36 7.01 -1.57
CA ILE A 21 9.05 7.22 -0.28
C ILE A 21 10.28 6.32 -0.17
N GLY A 22 10.18 5.05 -0.57
CA GLY A 22 11.26 4.07 -0.49
C GLY A 22 12.46 4.41 -1.39
N SER A 23 12.20 4.94 -2.59
CA SER A 23 13.26 5.39 -3.51
C SER A 23 14.13 6.53 -2.95
N GLN A 24 13.61 7.30 -2.00
CA GLN A 24 14.36 8.37 -1.32
C GLN A 24 15.24 7.86 -0.17
N GLY A 25 15.36 6.54 0.00
CA GLY A 25 16.18 5.91 1.04
C GLY A 25 15.51 5.86 2.42
N SER A 26 14.23 6.25 2.52
CA SER A 26 13.46 6.14 3.75
C SER A 26 13.21 4.67 4.09
N ARG A 27 13.89 4.17 5.13
CA ARG A 27 13.78 2.80 5.64
C ARG A 27 13.44 2.87 7.14
N GLY A 28 12.28 2.34 7.52
CA GLY A 28 11.79 2.32 8.91
C GLY A 28 10.90 3.50 9.32
N GLY A 29 10.18 3.32 10.44
CA GLY A 29 9.17 4.25 10.96
C GLY A 29 7.75 3.66 10.92
N MET A 30 6.71 4.49 11.09
CA MET A 30 5.31 4.02 11.09
C MET A 30 4.87 3.35 9.79
N LEU A 31 5.50 3.73 8.67
CA LEU A 31 5.22 3.14 7.36
C LEU A 31 5.94 1.82 7.10
N ASP A 32 6.99 1.47 7.86
CA ASP A 32 7.74 0.22 7.73
C ASP A 32 7.93 -0.26 6.27
N ILE A 33 8.60 0.57 5.45
CA ILE A 33 8.77 0.31 4.03
C ILE A 33 9.88 -0.74 3.84
N THR A 34 9.49 -1.88 3.29
CA THR A 34 10.37 -2.99 2.93
C THR A 34 10.78 -2.86 1.47
N HIS A 35 12.09 -2.84 1.23
CA HIS A 35 12.68 -2.99 -0.10
C HIS A 35 12.87 -4.48 -0.37
N THR A 36 12.11 -5.02 -1.33
CA THR A 36 12.13 -6.44 -1.66
C THR A 36 12.69 -6.64 -3.06
N PHE A 37 13.46 -7.71 -3.23
CA PHE A 37 14.00 -8.13 -4.53
C PHE A 37 13.39 -9.48 -4.92
N TYR A 38 12.72 -9.53 -6.07
CA TYR A 38 12.11 -10.76 -6.57
C TYR A 38 12.37 -10.92 -8.06
N GLN A 39 12.96 -12.05 -8.46
CA GLN A 39 13.25 -12.39 -9.86
C GLN A 39 13.99 -11.30 -10.65
N GLY A 40 14.94 -10.58 -10.04
CA GLY A 40 15.66 -9.50 -10.72
C GLY A 40 14.99 -8.13 -10.65
N HIS A 41 13.78 -8.04 -10.09
CA HIS A 41 13.03 -6.81 -9.96
C HIS A 41 13.01 -6.33 -8.51
N GLU A 42 13.33 -5.05 -8.33
CA GLU A 42 13.20 -4.36 -7.05
C GLU A 42 11.79 -3.77 -6.92
N PHE A 43 11.18 -3.95 -5.76
CA PHE A 43 9.93 -3.28 -5.42
C PHE A 43 9.89 -2.85 -3.95
N TYR A 44 9.12 -1.81 -3.68
CA TYR A 44 8.88 -1.31 -2.34
C TYR A 44 7.48 -1.71 -1.88
N TRP A 45 7.38 -2.19 -0.65
CA TRP A 45 6.13 -2.64 -0.06
C TRP A 45 6.00 -2.20 1.39
N SER A 46 4.79 -1.90 1.83
CA SER A 46 4.48 -1.54 3.21
C SER A 46 3.18 -2.20 3.65
N TRP A 47 3.27 -3.09 4.64
CA TRP A 47 2.08 -3.73 5.24
C TRP A 47 1.19 -2.74 6.01
N PRO A 48 1.72 -1.84 6.86
CA PRO A 48 0.89 -0.85 7.55
C PRO A 48 0.13 0.05 6.58
N LEU A 49 0.79 0.48 5.50
CA LEU A 49 0.16 1.32 4.48
C LEU A 49 -0.91 0.56 3.70
N PHE A 50 -0.67 -0.72 3.37
CA PHE A 50 -1.68 -1.54 2.69
C PHE A 50 -2.94 -1.73 3.52
N CYS A 51 -2.80 -2.04 4.80
CA CYS A 51 -3.94 -2.16 5.71
C CYS A 51 -4.69 -0.83 5.82
N GLY A 52 -3.98 0.29 6.00
CA GLY A 52 -4.58 1.63 6.10
C GLY A 52 -5.28 2.07 4.80
N ALA A 53 -4.64 1.88 3.65
CA ALA A 53 -5.19 2.22 2.34
C ALA A 53 -6.42 1.37 1.99
N THR A 54 -6.37 0.08 2.30
CA THR A 54 -7.52 -0.83 2.10
C THR A 54 -8.68 -0.46 3.03
N ALA A 55 -8.40 -0.16 4.31
CA ALA A 55 -9.43 0.27 5.26
C ALA A 55 -10.08 1.60 4.82
N LEU A 56 -9.27 2.56 4.35
CA LEU A 56 -9.77 3.82 3.80
C LEU A 56 -10.65 3.59 2.57
N ALA A 57 -10.19 2.80 1.60
CA ALA A 57 -10.96 2.51 0.40
C ALA A 57 -12.27 1.75 0.71
N TRP A 58 -12.23 0.83 1.69
CA TRP A 58 -13.43 0.14 2.14
C TRP A 58 -14.42 1.10 2.81
N ALA A 59 -13.95 2.01 3.66
CA ALA A 59 -14.80 3.03 4.28
C ALA A 59 -15.45 3.94 3.22
N LEU A 60 -14.69 4.37 2.20
CA LEU A 60 -15.23 5.16 1.10
C LEU A 60 -16.31 4.41 0.32
N PHE A 61 -16.09 3.14 0.00
CA PHE A 61 -17.13 2.33 -0.64
C PHE A 61 -18.35 2.12 0.25
N ALA A 62 -18.18 1.92 1.56
CA ALA A 62 -19.28 1.78 2.50
C ALA A 62 -20.10 3.07 2.64
N MET A 63 -19.52 4.24 2.42
CA MET A 63 -20.22 5.53 2.41
C MET A 63 -20.98 5.80 1.09
N MET A 64 -20.64 5.08 0.02
CA MET A 64 -21.26 5.21 -1.31
C MET A 64 -22.35 4.15 -1.57
N GLU A 65 -22.44 3.13 -0.73
CA GLU A 65 -23.51 2.13 -0.70
C GLU A 65 -24.75 2.69 0.02
#